data_AF-A0A7X7JTX4-F1
#
_entry.id   AF-A0A7X7JTX4-F1
#
_cell.length_a   1.000
_cell.length_b   1.000
_cell.length_c   1.000
_cell.angle_alpha   90.00
_cell.angle_beta   90.00
_cell.angle_gamma   90.00
#
_symmetry.space_group_name_H-M   'P 1'
#
loop_
_entity.id
_entity.type
_entity.pdbx_description
1 polymer ?
#
loop_
_entity_poly.entity_id
_entity_poly.type
_entity_poly.pdbx_seq_one_letter_code
_entity_poly.pdbx_strand_id
1 'polypeptide(L)'
;MNPASEARPPPAGWQRALGLVGLVAHLVVGYLYLAAGLVVPVPWLVVFLIAWVALLVAAIYLLGRHPLWVLAVPVLALGILIGSVSLGGVLLGWSA
;
A
#
# COMPACT_ATOMS: atom_id res chain seq x y z
N MET A 1 30.29 27.05 -11.73
CA MET A 1 29.55 26.06 -12.53
C MET A 1 29.83 24.69 -11.92
N ASN A 2 28.83 24.03 -11.36
CA ASN A 2 28.98 22.69 -10.81
C ASN A 2 28.41 21.69 -11.84
N PRO A 3 29.24 20.91 -12.55
CA PRO A 3 28.79 19.98 -13.59
C PRO A 3 28.03 18.75 -13.05
N ALA A 4 27.94 18.60 -11.72
CA ALA A 4 27.36 17.44 -11.05
C ALA A 4 25.82 17.40 -10.99
N SER A 5 25.09 18.33 -11.64
CA SER A 5 23.64 18.24 -11.85
C SER A 5 23.27 17.21 -12.93
N GLU A 6 24.06 16.14 -13.04
CA GLU A 6 23.84 14.97 -13.89
C GLU A 6 22.38 14.54 -13.74
N ALA A 7 21.62 14.70 -14.82
CA ALA A 7 20.26 14.23 -14.92
C ALA A 7 20.28 12.73 -14.59
N ARG A 8 19.76 12.37 -13.40
CA ARG A 8 19.70 10.98 -12.94
C ARG A 8 19.09 10.14 -14.07
N PRO A 9 19.76 9.08 -14.55
CA PRO A 9 19.27 8.32 -15.69
C PRO A 9 17.86 7.82 -15.40
N PRO A 10 16.96 7.81 -16.40
CA PRO A 10 15.60 7.31 -16.22
C PRO A 10 15.65 5.89 -15.64
N PRO A 11 14.71 5.53 -14.76
CA PRO A 11 14.68 4.19 -14.14
C PRO A 11 14.74 3.12 -15.22
N ALA A 12 15.60 2.13 -15.05
CA ALA A 12 15.72 1.02 -15.99
C ALA A 12 14.36 0.31 -16.13
N GLY A 13 13.99 -0.12 -17.34
CA GLY A 13 12.66 -0.67 -17.62
C GLY A 13 12.21 -1.80 -16.69
N TRP A 14 13.16 -2.63 -16.23
CA TRP A 14 12.88 -3.70 -15.26
C TRP A 14 12.44 -3.19 -13.88
N GLN A 15 12.96 -2.04 -13.42
CA GLN A 15 12.54 -1.42 -12.16
C GLN A 15 11.09 -0.98 -12.24
N ARG A 16 10.69 -0.44 -13.40
CA ARG A 16 9.31 -0.03 -13.65
C ARG A 16 8.37 -1.23 -13.73
N ALA A 17 8.81 -2.33 -14.34
CA ALA A 17 8.06 -3.59 -14.33
C ALA A 17 7.83 -4.10 -12.90
N LEU A 18 8.87 -4.12 -12.05
CA LEU A 18 8.73 -4.47 -10.63
C LEU A 18 7.80 -3.52 -9.87
N GLY A 19 7.86 -2.22 -10.15
CA GLY A 19 6.94 -1.25 -9.58
C GLY A 19 5.48 -1.55 -9.96
N LEU A 20 5.22 -1.93 -11.20
CA LEU A 20 3.88 -2.37 -11.64
C LEU A 20 3.43 -3.65 -10.94
N VAL A 21 4.33 -4.61 -10.74
CA VAL A 21 4.05 -5.82 -9.95
C VAL A 21 3.63 -5.43 -8.52
N GLY A 22 4.35 -4.51 -7.88
CA GLY A 22 3.97 -3.98 -6.56
C GLY A 22 2.60 -3.31 -6.54
N LEU A 23 2.28 -2.55 -7.59
CA LEU A 23 0.98 -1.89 -7.72
C LEU A 23 -0.16 -2.93 -7.85
N VAL A 24 0.02 -3.94 -8.70
CA VAL A 24 -0.95 -5.04 -8.85
C VAL A 24 -1.11 -5.79 -7.54
N ALA A 25 -0.01 -6.10 -6.85
CA ALA A 25 -0.07 -6.74 -5.53
C ALA A 25 -0.85 -5.88 -4.51
N HIS A 26 -0.70 -4.55 -4.53
CA HIS A 26 -1.47 -3.64 -3.67
C HIS A 26 -2.97 -3.67 -3.96
N LEU A 27 -3.35 -3.81 -5.24
CA LEU A 27 -4.74 -4.01 -5.63
C LEU A 27 -5.30 -5.35 -5.12
N VAL A 28 -4.52 -6.43 -5.19
CA VAL A 28 -4.89 -7.73 -4.61
C VAL A 28 -5.10 -7.61 -3.10
N VAL A 29 -4.22 -6.89 -2.39
CA VAL A 29 -4.41 -6.61 -0.95
C VAL A 29 -5.69 -5.80 -0.69
N GLY A 30 -6.11 -4.94 -1.62
CA GLY A 30 -7.37 -4.20 -1.53
C GLY A 30 -8.61 -5.09 -1.39
N TYR A 31 -8.59 -6.29 -1.98
CA TYR A 31 -9.65 -7.29 -1.76
C TYR A 31 -9.74 -7.71 -0.28
N LEU A 32 -8.60 -7.87 0.40
CA LEU A 32 -8.57 -8.21 1.82
C LEU A 32 -9.13 -7.10 2.71
N TYR A 33 -8.93 -5.84 2.32
CA TYR A 33 -9.54 -4.69 3.00
C TYR A 33 -11.07 -4.71 2.90
N LEU A 34 -11.62 -5.11 1.75
CA LEU A 34 -13.07 -5.30 1.60
C LEU A 34 -13.56 -6.49 2.45
N ALA A 35 -12.83 -7.60 2.42
CA ALA A 35 -13.14 -8.79 3.21
C ALA A 35 -13.11 -8.54 4.73
N ALA A 36 -12.26 -7.62 5.19
CA ALA A 36 -12.24 -7.21 6.60
C ALA A 36 -13.57 -6.59 7.07
N GLY A 37 -14.43 -6.12 6.17
CA GLY A 37 -15.79 -5.69 6.51
C GLY A 37 -16.68 -6.80 7.09
N LEU A 38 -16.27 -8.07 6.97
CA LEU A 38 -16.93 -9.20 7.62
C LEU A 38 -16.62 -9.31 9.11
N VAL A 39 -15.56 -8.65 9.58
CA VAL A 39 -15.07 -8.71 10.98
C VAL A 39 -15.14 -7.35 11.66
N VAL A 40 -14.92 -6.29 10.87
CA VAL A 40 -14.69 -4.93 11.35
C VAL A 40 -15.99 -4.11 11.21
N PRO A 41 -16.43 -3.41 12.27
CA PRO A 41 -17.60 -2.53 12.18
C PRO A 41 -17.43 -1.44 11.12
N VAL A 42 -18.55 -1.07 10.47
CA VAL A 42 -18.58 -0.16 9.30
C VAL A 42 -17.77 1.13 9.48
N PRO A 43 -17.83 1.87 10.61
CA PRO A 43 -17.03 3.10 10.76
C PRO A 43 -15.53 2.87 10.62
N TRP A 44 -15.02 1.76 11.17
CA TRP A 44 -13.60 1.40 11.10
C TRP A 44 -13.20 0.85 9.73
N LEU A 45 -14.12 0.16 9.05
CA LEU A 45 -13.92 -0.24 7.66
C LEU A 45 -13.68 0.97 6.75
N VAL A 46 -14.43 2.05 6.93
CA VAL A 46 -14.20 3.30 6.19
C VAL A 46 -12.79 3.84 6.42
N VAL A 47 -12.31 3.84 7.66
CA VAL A 47 -10.94 4.27 8.00
C VAL A 47 -9.90 3.39 7.29
N PHE A 48 -10.09 2.07 7.27
CA PHE A 48 -9.20 1.15 6.55
C PHE A 48 -9.20 1.41 5.05
N LEU A 49 -10.35 1.61 4.43
CA LEU A 49 -10.44 1.90 2.99
C LEU A 49 -9.75 3.23 2.66
N ILE A 50 -9.90 4.26 3.50
CA ILE A 50 -9.18 5.53 3.34
C ILE A 50 -7.66 5.30 3.42
N ALA A 51 -7.19 4.54 4.41
CA ALA A 51 -5.77 4.23 4.55
C ALA A 51 -5.21 3.47 3.32
N TRP A 52 -5.97 2.49 2.81
CA TRP A 52 -5.60 1.76 1.61
C TRP A 52 -5.55 2.66 0.36
N VAL A 53 -6.53 3.55 0.18
CA VAL A 53 -6.54 4.52 -0.92
C VAL A 53 -5.34 5.47 -0.82
N ALA A 54 -5.01 5.96 0.38
CA ALA A 54 -3.85 6.81 0.59
C ALA A 54 -2.55 6.10 0.18
N LEU A 55 -2.41 4.81 0.53
CA LEU A 55 -1.29 3.99 0.09
C LEU A 55 -1.28 3.73 -1.41
N LEU A 56 -2.45 3.56 -2.05
CA LEU A 56 -2.55 3.43 -3.51
C LEU A 56 -2.05 4.71 -4.21
N VAL A 57 -2.47 5.88 -3.73
CA VAL A 57 -1.99 7.17 -4.24
C VAL A 57 -0.47 7.28 -4.06
N ALA A 58 0.06 6.88 -2.90
CA ALA A 58 1.49 6.84 -2.66
C ALA A 58 2.23 5.88 -3.62
N ALA A 59 1.70 4.68 -3.87
CA ALA A 59 2.25 3.74 -4.85
C ALA A 59 2.32 4.33 -6.26
N ILE A 60 1.25 4.99 -6.72
CA ILE A 60 1.21 5.64 -8.04
C ILE A 60 2.26 6.77 -8.10
N TYR A 61 2.37 7.57 -7.05
CA TYR A 61 3.37 8.63 -6.95
C TYR A 61 4.81 8.08 -6.96
N LEU A 62 5.05 6.99 -6.23
CA LEU A 62 6.34 6.31 -6.15
C LEU A 62 6.72 5.64 -7.47
N LEU A 63 5.76 5.12 -8.23
CA LEU A 63 6.04 4.48 -9.52
C LEU A 63 6.76 5.41 -10.50
N GLY A 64 6.50 6.73 -10.43
CA GLY A 64 7.16 7.72 -11.27
C GLY A 64 8.54 8.18 -10.78
N ARG A 65 8.82 8.08 -9.48
CA ARG A 65 10.06 8.62 -8.86
C ARG A 65 11.02 7.53 -8.39
N HIS A 66 10.50 6.49 -7.74
CA HIS A 66 11.26 5.37 -7.23
C HIS A 66 10.46 4.06 -7.33
N PRO A 67 10.43 3.42 -8.52
CA PRO A 67 9.55 2.26 -8.79
C PRO A 67 9.72 1.08 -7.82
N LEU A 68 10.92 0.85 -7.31
CA LEU A 68 11.19 -0.26 -6.39
C LEU A 68 10.50 -0.09 -5.03
N TRP A 69 10.28 1.14 -4.56
CA TRP A 69 9.57 1.39 -3.30
C TRP A 69 8.08 1.03 -3.39
N VAL A 70 7.53 0.88 -4.60
CA VAL A 70 6.14 0.43 -4.77
C VAL A 70 5.94 -0.98 -4.22
N LEU A 71 6.98 -1.83 -4.20
CA LEU A 71 6.92 -3.18 -3.62
C LEU A 71 6.72 -3.18 -2.10
N ALA A 72 7.14 -2.10 -1.41
CA ALA A 72 6.94 -1.99 0.03
C ALA A 72 5.49 -1.63 0.40
N VAL A 73 4.76 -0.97 -0.50
CA VAL A 73 3.39 -0.50 -0.26
C VAL A 73 2.40 -1.65 0.07
N PRO A 74 2.31 -2.75 -0.71
CA PRO A 74 1.40 -3.85 -0.37
C PRO A 74 1.77 -4.53 0.97
N VAL A 75 3.07 -4.57 1.32
CA VAL A 75 3.53 -5.12 2.60
C VAL A 75 3.06 -4.23 3.76
N LEU A 76 3.20 -2.92 3.63
CA LEU A 76 2.69 -1.96 4.61
C LEU A 76 1.17 -2.05 4.76
N ALA A 77 0.44 -2.13 3.64
CA ALA A 77 -1.01 -2.29 3.66
C ALA A 77 -1.43 -3.58 4.40
N LEU A 78 -0.78 -4.70 4.09
CA LEU A 78 -1.05 -5.96 4.76
C LEU A 78 -0.75 -5.89 6.27
N GLY A 79 0.37 -5.25 6.64
CA GLY A 79 0.74 -5.04 8.04
C GLY A 79 -0.26 -4.18 8.81
N ILE A 80 -0.73 -3.08 8.21
CA ILE A 80 -1.78 -2.22 8.79
C ILE A 80 -3.06 -3.03 9.02
N LEU A 81 -3.49 -3.80 8.02
CA LEU A 81 -4.72 -4.58 8.11
C LEU A 81 -4.63 -5.64 9.21
N ILE A 82 -3.62 -6.52 9.16
CA ILE A 82 -3.46 -7.61 10.12
C ILE A 82 -3.27 -7.06 11.53
N GLY A 83 -2.40 -6.06 11.69
CA GLY A 83 -2.13 -5.44 12.98
C GLY A 83 -3.39 -4.82 13.58
N SER A 84 -4.13 -4.05 12.79
CA SER A 84 -5.31 -3.34 13.27
C SER A 84 -6.48 -4.27 13.55
N VAL A 85 -6.71 -5.30 12.73
CA VAL A 85 -7.74 -6.33 13.01
C VAL A 85 -7.39 -7.11 14.27
N SER A 86 -6.13 -7.50 14.45
CA SER A 86 -5.68 -8.22 15.66
C SER A 86 -5.86 -7.35 16.91
N LEU A 87 -5.42 -6.09 16.85
CA LEU A 87 -5.62 -5.11 17.93
C LEU A 87 -7.09 -4.86 18.21
N GLY A 88 -7.92 -4.70 17.18
CA GLY A 88 -9.36 -4.50 17.34
C GLY A 88 -10.07 -5.73 17.92
N GLY A 89 -9.62 -6.94 17.59
CA GLY A 89 -10.11 -8.16 18.24
C GLY A 89 -9.84 -8.17 19.74
N VAL A 90 -8.62 -7.78 20.15
CA VAL A 90 -8.21 -7.76 21.57
C VAL A 90 -8.83 -6.59 22.34
N LEU A 91 -8.83 -5.38 21.77
CA LEU A 91 -9.18 -4.15 22.46
C LEU A 91 -10.66 -3.77 22.33
N LEU A 92 -11.27 -4.13 21.21
CA LEU A 92 -12.63 -3.69 20.84
C LEU A 92 -13.59 -4.87 20.59
N GLY A 93 -13.12 -6.11 20.74
CA GLY A 93 -13.93 -7.32 20.60
C GLY A 93 -14.36 -7.63 19.16
N TRP A 94 -13.63 -7.16 18.15
CA TRP A 94 -13.96 -7.46 16.75
C TRP A 94 -13.86 -8.95 16.46
N SER A 95 -14.92 -9.50 15.90
CA SER A 95 -15.02 -10.90 15.47
C SER A 95 -16.02 -10.99 14.32
N ALA A 96 -15.91 -12.05 13.52
CA ALA A 96 -16.88 -12.37 12.48
C ALA A 96 -18.19 -12.89 13.09
#